data_AF-A0A4V0I037-F1
#
_entry.id   AF-A0A4V0I037-F1
#
_cell.length_a   1.000
_cell.length_b   1.000
_cell.length_c   1.000
_cell.angle_alpha   90.00
_cell.angle_beta   90.00
_cell.angle_gamma   90.00
#
_symmetry.space_group_name_H-M   'P 1'
#
loop_
_entity.id
_entity.type
_entity.pdbx_description
1 polymer ?
#
loop_
_entity_poly.entity_id
_entity_poly.type
_entity_poly.pdbx_seq_one_letter_code
_entity_poly.pdbx_strand_id
1 'polypeptide(L)'
;MEHVEWARGVARRVRHIYQFAPGGQEQDDLESVAVLELFKRAGRFQFTRVRRGSTVLDAFRGWLEQYIVSQCRREGRRLRNGGTYHTRREVEGVALVVAPMGDHDGDLEDAPQDEPVPERVGPHRAATFPRHCPACGRGFRGVVSRTHCSPACRDGEQ
;
A
#
# COMPACT_ATOMS: atom_id res chain seq x y z
N MET A 1 12.14 11.23 -20.01
CA MET A 1 10.91 11.49 -19.23
C MET A 1 9.91 10.32 -19.21
N GLU A 2 10.17 9.20 -19.89
CA GLU A 2 9.23 8.06 -19.99
C GLU A 2 8.80 7.42 -18.66
N HIS A 3 9.67 7.37 -17.65
CA HIS A 3 9.33 6.80 -16.33
C HIS A 3 8.36 7.65 -15.52
N VAL A 4 8.36 8.97 -15.72
CA VAL A 4 7.45 9.88 -15.02
C VAL A 4 6.01 9.65 -15.48
N GLU A 5 5.80 9.58 -16.79
CA GLU A 5 4.47 9.29 -17.35
C GLU A 5 3.98 7.89 -16.98
N TRP A 6 4.87 6.90 -16.96
CA TRP A 6 4.54 5.58 -16.45
C TRP A 6 4.08 5.62 -14.98
N ALA A 7 4.82 6.32 -14.10
CA ALA A 7 4.47 6.45 -12.68
C ALA A 7 3.11 7.17 -12.48
N ARG A 8 2.86 8.25 -13.23
CA ARG A 8 1.55 8.92 -13.28
C ARG A 8 0.44 7.97 -13.73
N GLY A 9 0.71 7.14 -14.74
CA GLY A 9 -0.20 6.08 -15.18
C GLY A 9 -0.54 5.08 -14.07
N VAL A 10 0.42 4.74 -13.19
CA VAL A 10 0.16 3.90 -12.00
C VAL A 10 -0.77 4.62 -11.02
N ALA A 11 -0.51 5.90 -10.73
CA ALA A 11 -1.36 6.71 -9.85
C ALA A 11 -2.81 6.79 -10.35
N ARG A 12 -3.02 6.99 -11.66
CA ARG A 12 -4.36 7.02 -12.28
C ARG A 12 -5.12 5.69 -12.14
N ARG A 13 -4.41 4.54 -12.16
CA ARG A 13 -5.04 3.24 -11.84
C ARG A 13 -5.50 3.19 -10.38
N VAL A 14 -4.69 3.71 -9.46
CA VAL A 14 -5.05 3.78 -8.04
C VAL A 14 -6.23 4.73 -7.82
N ARG A 15 -6.25 5.90 -8.47
CA ARG A 15 -7.36 6.86 -8.45
C ARG A 15 -8.71 6.18 -8.72
N HIS A 16 -8.77 5.30 -9.72
CA HIS A 16 -10.01 4.56 -10.06
C HIS A 16 -10.50 3.68 -8.89
N ILE A 17 -9.60 3.10 -8.09
CA ILE A 17 -9.96 2.28 -6.92
C ILE A 17 -10.68 3.11 -5.85
N TYR A 18 -10.29 4.39 -5.70
CA TYR A 18 -10.88 5.31 -4.72
C TYR A 18 -12.01 6.18 -5.29
N GLN A 19 -12.35 6.00 -6.58
CA GLN A 19 -13.41 6.75 -7.27
C GLN A 19 -13.20 8.29 -7.27
N PHE A 20 -11.96 8.76 -7.21
CA PHE A 20 -11.69 10.20 -7.37
C PHE A 20 -11.93 10.66 -8.80
N ALA A 21 -12.36 11.91 -8.95
CA ALA A 21 -12.66 12.52 -10.25
C ALA A 21 -11.39 12.61 -11.13
N PRO A 22 -11.49 12.35 -12.44
CA PRO A 22 -10.36 12.53 -13.35
C PRO A 22 -9.98 14.02 -13.44
N GLY A 23 -8.69 14.32 -13.31
CA GLY A 23 -8.17 15.69 -13.32
C GLY A 23 -8.52 16.54 -12.09
N GLY A 24 -9.04 15.91 -11.02
CA GLY A 24 -9.24 16.55 -9.73
C GLY A 24 -7.94 16.63 -8.90
N GLN A 25 -7.97 17.45 -7.85
CA GLN A 25 -6.84 17.63 -6.94
C GLN A 25 -6.33 16.31 -6.36
N GLU A 26 -7.23 15.37 -6.03
CA GLU A 26 -6.85 14.07 -5.49
C GLU A 26 -6.07 13.22 -6.49
N GLN A 27 -6.34 13.38 -7.79
CA GLN A 27 -5.53 12.73 -8.82
C GLN A 27 -4.13 13.34 -8.85
N ASP A 28 -4.02 14.66 -8.81
CA ASP A 28 -2.74 15.37 -8.85
C ASP A 28 -1.87 15.05 -7.63
N ASP A 29 -2.50 14.92 -6.45
CA ASP A 29 -1.83 14.48 -5.22
C ASP A 29 -1.29 13.05 -5.36
N LEU A 30 -2.10 12.12 -5.90
CA LEU A 30 -1.66 10.74 -6.16
C LEU A 30 -0.53 10.68 -7.20
N GLU A 31 -0.59 11.50 -8.25
CA GLU A 31 0.44 11.60 -9.28
C GLU A 31 1.75 12.15 -8.69
N SER A 32 1.66 13.16 -7.82
CA SER A 32 2.81 13.72 -7.09
C SER A 32 3.48 12.67 -6.19
N VAL A 33 2.69 11.92 -5.42
CA VAL A 33 3.21 10.81 -4.59
C VAL A 33 3.92 9.75 -5.43
N ALA A 34 3.35 9.38 -6.58
CA ALA A 34 3.98 8.39 -7.46
C ALA A 34 5.34 8.87 -8.01
N VAL A 35 5.43 10.15 -8.40
CA VAL A 35 6.67 10.74 -8.92
C VAL A 35 7.72 10.88 -7.82
N LEU A 36 7.33 11.30 -6.61
CA LEU A 36 8.24 11.36 -5.46
C LEU A 36 8.80 9.97 -5.10
N GLU A 37 7.95 8.94 -5.08
CA GLU A 37 8.40 7.58 -4.77
C GLU A 37 9.32 7.01 -5.87
N LEU A 38 9.08 7.37 -7.14
CA LEU A 38 10.00 7.07 -8.25
C LEU A 38 11.39 7.64 -7.98
N PHE A 39 11.51 8.94 -7.68
CA PHE A 39 12.82 9.57 -7.44
C PHE A 39 13.50 9.04 -6.17
N LYS A 40 12.75 8.84 -5.09
CA LYS A 40 13.26 8.30 -3.82
C LYS A 40 13.90 6.92 -3.97
N ARG A 41 13.40 6.11 -4.90
CA ARG A 41 13.82 4.72 -5.08
C ARG A 41 14.69 4.46 -6.29
N ALA A 42 14.69 5.33 -7.29
CA ALA A 42 15.44 5.11 -8.53
C ALA A 42 16.92 4.76 -8.25
N GLY A 43 17.58 5.48 -7.34
CA GLY A 43 18.98 5.23 -6.98
C GLY A 43 19.24 3.94 -6.19
N ARG A 44 18.19 3.24 -5.73
CA ARG A 44 18.30 1.98 -4.97
C ARG A 44 18.14 0.75 -5.86
N PHE A 45 17.82 0.92 -7.14
CA PHE A 45 17.63 -0.19 -8.05
C PHE A 45 18.97 -0.83 -8.43
N GLN A 46 19.07 -2.16 -8.25
CA GLN A 46 20.28 -2.92 -8.55
C GLN A 46 20.10 -3.69 -9.87
N PHE A 47 20.61 -3.14 -10.97
CA PHE A 47 20.52 -3.75 -12.30
C PHE A 47 21.20 -5.13 -12.38
N THR A 48 22.17 -5.42 -11.50
CA THR A 48 22.85 -6.72 -11.40
C THR A 48 21.94 -7.86 -10.96
N ARG A 49 20.78 -7.56 -10.38
CA ARG A 49 19.78 -8.55 -9.93
C ARG A 49 18.69 -8.84 -10.96
N VAL A 50 18.78 -8.24 -12.15
CA VAL A 50 17.80 -8.45 -13.23
C VAL A 50 17.89 -9.89 -13.75
N ARG A 51 16.74 -10.55 -13.91
CA ARG A 51 16.68 -11.92 -14.43
C ARG A 51 17.18 -11.97 -15.88
N ARG A 52 17.86 -13.06 -16.24
CA ARG A 52 18.24 -13.31 -17.64
C ARG A 52 16.97 -13.36 -18.51
N GLY A 53 16.96 -12.60 -19.60
CA GLY A 53 15.85 -12.53 -20.56
C GLY A 53 14.81 -11.43 -20.30
N SER A 54 14.86 -10.71 -19.18
CA SER A 54 14.04 -9.51 -18.98
C SER A 54 14.79 -8.24 -19.38
N THR A 55 14.08 -7.24 -19.92
CA THR A 55 14.66 -5.90 -20.13
C THR A 55 14.89 -5.22 -18.78
N VAL A 56 15.95 -4.39 -18.69
CA VAL A 56 16.25 -3.63 -17.46
C VAL A 56 15.11 -2.69 -17.10
N LEU A 57 14.45 -2.10 -18.10
CA LEU A 57 13.31 -1.20 -17.93
C LEU A 57 12.11 -1.90 -17.31
N ASP A 58 11.75 -3.09 -17.80
CA ASP A 58 10.61 -3.84 -17.26
C ASP A 58 10.89 -4.35 -15.84
N ALA A 59 12.13 -4.79 -15.59
CA ALA A 59 12.55 -5.20 -14.26
C ALA A 59 12.50 -4.01 -13.27
N PHE A 60 12.95 -2.83 -13.68
CA PHE A 60 12.85 -1.61 -12.88
C PHE A 60 11.39 -1.24 -12.59
N ARG A 61 10.54 -1.20 -13.63
CA ARG A 61 9.12 -0.86 -13.51
C ARG A 61 8.39 -1.84 -12.60
N GLY A 62 8.56 -3.14 -12.82
CA GLY A 62 7.91 -4.18 -12.01
C GLY A 62 8.35 -4.16 -10.55
N TRP A 63 9.63 -3.90 -10.28
CA TRP A 63 10.13 -3.71 -8.92
C TRP A 63 9.54 -2.46 -8.24
N LEU A 64 9.50 -1.34 -8.94
CA LEU A 64 9.08 -0.06 -8.39
C LEU A 64 7.55 0.07 -8.26
N GLU A 65 6.78 -0.56 -9.13
CA GLU A 65 5.31 -0.49 -9.17
C GLU A 65 4.69 -0.84 -7.82
N GLN A 66 5.18 -1.88 -7.16
CA GLN A 66 4.65 -2.32 -5.86
C GLN A 66 4.75 -1.22 -4.81
N TYR A 67 5.84 -0.45 -4.82
CA TYR A 67 6.05 0.66 -3.89
C TYR A 67 5.17 1.86 -4.23
N ILE A 68 5.10 2.25 -5.50
CA ILE A 68 4.23 3.34 -5.95
C ILE A 68 2.77 3.02 -5.59
N VAL A 69 2.27 1.83 -5.94
CA VAL A 69 0.90 1.40 -5.62
C VAL A 69 0.66 1.43 -4.11
N SER A 70 1.62 0.96 -3.30
CA SER A 70 1.50 0.97 -1.85
C SER A 70 1.38 2.39 -1.28
N GLN A 71 2.22 3.32 -1.74
CA GLN A 71 2.18 4.72 -1.29
C GLN A 71 0.93 5.44 -1.78
N CYS A 72 0.59 5.33 -3.07
CA CYS A 72 -0.66 5.89 -3.60
C CYS A 72 -1.90 5.35 -2.89
N ARG A 73 -1.93 4.08 -2.45
CA ARG A 73 -3.05 3.54 -1.66
C ARG A 73 -3.11 4.10 -0.24
N ARG A 74 -1.96 4.34 0.40
CA ARG A 74 -1.92 5.01 1.71
C ARG A 74 -2.48 6.43 1.57
N GLU A 75 -2.03 7.13 0.55
CA GLU A 75 -2.48 8.48 0.24
C GLU A 75 -3.96 8.53 -0.14
N GLY A 76 -4.42 7.63 -1.00
CA GLY A 76 -5.84 7.55 -1.36
C GLY A 76 -6.75 7.28 -0.15
N ARG A 77 -6.30 6.48 0.83
CA ARG A 77 -7.03 6.34 2.11
C ARG A 77 -7.05 7.64 2.90
N ARG A 78 -5.92 8.35 2.99
CA ARG A 78 -5.80 9.65 3.66
C ARG A 78 -6.74 10.68 3.04
N LEU A 79 -6.72 10.81 1.72
CA LEU A 79 -7.59 11.71 0.95
C LEU A 79 -9.07 11.37 1.14
N ARG A 80 -9.44 10.09 1.07
CA ARG A 80 -10.84 9.66 1.27
C ARG A 80 -11.36 9.94 2.68
N ASN A 81 -10.48 9.93 3.68
CA ASN A 81 -10.83 10.22 5.05
C ASN A 81 -10.82 11.73 5.38
N GLY A 82 -10.82 12.60 4.37
CA GLY A 82 -10.91 14.06 4.53
C GLY A 82 -9.67 14.85 4.11
N GLY A 83 -8.62 14.21 3.60
CA GLY A 83 -7.46 14.91 3.02
C GLY A 83 -6.70 15.82 3.99
N THR A 84 -5.77 16.63 3.45
CA THR A 84 -4.72 17.36 4.20
C THR A 84 -5.23 18.50 5.09
N TYR A 85 -6.48 18.95 4.90
CA TYR A 85 -7.11 20.00 5.68
C TYR A 85 -8.61 19.71 5.84
N HIS A 86 -9.11 19.71 7.08
CA HIS A 86 -10.54 19.85 7.33
C HIS A 86 -10.94 21.31 7.08
N THR A 87 -11.35 21.67 5.86
CA THR A 87 -12.18 22.88 5.71
C THR A 87 -13.58 22.52 6.19
N ARG A 88 -13.82 22.70 7.49
CA ARG A 88 -15.19 22.74 8.03
C ARG A 88 -15.87 23.92 7.32
N ARG A 89 -16.86 23.67 6.46
CA ARG A 89 -17.75 24.73 5.97
C ARG A 89 -18.52 25.21 7.20
N GLU A 90 -17.99 26.21 7.88
CA GLU A 90 -18.80 26.98 8.81
C GLU A 90 -19.84 27.73 7.99
N VAL A 91 -21.07 27.60 8.48
CA VAL A 91 -22.30 28.31 8.11
C VAL A 91 -22.02 29.68 7.48
N GLU A 92 -22.72 30.00 6.38
CA GLU A 92 -22.67 31.31 5.70
C GLU A 92 -22.65 32.46 6.70
N GLY A 93 -21.54 33.22 6.72
CA GLY A 93 -21.39 34.43 7.55
C GLY A 93 -20.21 34.43 8.52
N VAL A 94 -19.50 33.31 8.72
CA VAL A 94 -18.29 33.28 9.57
C VAL A 94 -17.04 33.31 8.69
N ALA A 95 -16.11 34.22 8.98
CA ALA A 95 -14.85 34.36 8.27
C ALA A 95 -14.11 33.02 8.21
N LEU A 96 -13.55 32.71 7.03
CA LEU A 96 -12.84 31.47 6.77
C LEU A 96 -11.54 31.47 7.58
N VAL A 97 -11.57 30.91 8.79
CA VAL A 97 -10.37 30.71 9.60
C VAL A 97 -9.64 29.50 9.04
N VAL A 98 -8.71 29.74 8.13
CA VAL A 98 -7.69 28.76 7.78
C VAL A 98 -6.74 28.69 8.97
N ALA A 99 -7.05 27.84 9.95
CA ALA A 99 -6.04 27.45 10.91
C ALA A 99 -5.03 26.59 10.13
N PRO A 100 -3.74 26.96 10.02
CA PRO A 100 -2.72 25.97 9.73
C PRO A 100 -2.92 24.82 10.73
N MET A 101 -2.74 23.57 10.31
CA MET A 101 -2.61 22.52 11.32
C MET A 101 -1.54 23.01 12.26
N GLY A 102 -1.94 23.34 13.50
CA GLY A 102 -1.02 23.88 14.49
C GLY A 102 0.19 23.00 14.41
N ASP A 103 1.35 23.63 14.24
CA ASP A 103 2.61 22.92 14.23
C ASP A 103 2.52 21.98 15.43
N HIS A 104 2.34 20.69 15.17
CA HIS A 104 2.83 19.70 16.09
C HIS A 104 4.35 19.78 15.95
N ASP A 105 4.92 20.95 16.31
CA ASP A 105 5.87 21.09 17.41
C ASP A 105 5.22 20.45 18.66
N GLY A 106 4.85 19.17 18.56
CA GLY A 106 5.06 18.32 19.70
C GLY A 106 6.55 18.41 19.85
N ASP A 107 6.97 19.04 20.95
CA ASP A 107 8.29 18.85 21.50
C ASP A 107 8.68 17.41 21.19
N LEU A 108 9.57 17.25 20.19
CA LEU A 108 10.52 16.17 20.21
C LEU A 108 11.40 16.49 21.41
N GLU A 109 10.84 16.35 22.62
CA GLU A 109 11.63 15.86 23.72
C GLU A 109 12.31 14.63 23.14
N ASP A 110 13.63 14.65 23.12
CA ASP A 110 14.49 13.53 22.79
C ASP A 110 13.92 12.28 23.48
N ALA A 111 13.04 11.57 22.79
CA ALA A 111 12.64 10.24 23.19
C ALA A 111 13.96 9.47 23.19
N PRO A 112 14.41 8.96 24.34
CA PRO A 112 15.69 8.28 24.42
C PRO A 112 15.73 7.24 23.30
N GLN A 113 16.74 7.34 22.42
CA GLN A 113 16.93 6.42 21.29
C GLN A 113 17.29 4.98 21.73
N ASP A 114 16.96 4.62 22.97
CA ASP A 114 16.93 3.27 23.53
C ASP A 114 15.52 2.67 23.46
N GLU A 115 14.73 3.04 22.44
CA GLU A 115 13.65 2.15 22.01
C GLU A 115 14.33 0.86 21.49
N PRO A 116 14.20 -0.29 22.17
CA PRO A 116 14.82 -1.52 21.72
C PRO A 116 14.34 -1.76 20.29
N VAL A 117 15.28 -1.82 19.33
CA VAL A 117 15.01 -2.24 17.96
C VAL A 117 14.11 -3.46 18.08
N PRO A 118 12.84 -3.42 17.63
CA PRO A 118 11.94 -4.53 17.81
C PRO A 118 12.62 -5.72 17.18
N GLU A 119 13.06 -6.63 18.05
CA GLU A 119 13.78 -7.83 17.71
C GLU A 119 12.96 -8.47 16.60
N ARG A 120 13.56 -8.56 15.40
CA ARG A 120 12.89 -8.91 14.15
C ARG A 120 11.79 -9.91 14.46
N VAL A 121 10.54 -9.46 14.42
CA VAL A 121 9.39 -10.33 14.68
C VAL A 121 9.56 -11.48 13.71
N GLY A 122 9.90 -12.65 14.24
CA GLY A 122 10.11 -13.85 13.46
C GLY A 122 8.92 -14.04 12.53
N PRO A 123 9.11 -14.72 11.38
CA PRO A 123 8.10 -14.79 10.32
C PRO A 123 6.72 -15.01 10.93
N HIS A 124 5.83 -14.02 10.75
CA HIS A 124 4.47 -14.05 11.29
C HIS A 124 3.93 -15.46 11.08
N ARG A 125 3.76 -16.23 12.17
CA ARG A 125 3.15 -17.54 12.11
C ARG A 125 1.80 -17.32 11.46
N ALA A 126 1.65 -17.78 10.22
CA ALA A 126 0.45 -17.60 9.44
C ALA A 126 -0.73 -18.04 10.32
N ALA A 127 -1.64 -17.10 10.60
CA ALA A 127 -2.82 -17.38 11.41
C ALA A 127 -3.57 -18.55 10.75
N THR A 128 -3.46 -19.74 11.33
CA THR A 128 -4.20 -20.92 10.90
C THR A 128 -5.63 -20.77 11.39
N PHE A 129 -6.50 -20.20 10.57
CA PHE A 129 -7.93 -20.25 10.81
C PHE A 129 -8.42 -21.70 10.65
N PRO A 130 -9.25 -22.21 11.58
CA PRO A 130 -9.84 -23.53 11.44
C PRO A 130 -10.71 -23.57 10.17
N ARG A 131 -10.41 -24.50 9.27
CA ARG A 131 -11.21 -24.76 8.05
C ARG A 131 -11.91 -26.10 8.19
N HIS A 132 -13.10 -26.23 7.62
CA HIS A 132 -13.82 -27.50 7.55
C HIS A 132 -13.65 -28.10 6.14
N CYS A 133 -13.36 -29.40 6.07
CA CYS A 133 -13.24 -30.08 4.78
C CYS A 133 -14.63 -30.23 4.14
N PRO A 134 -14.83 -29.84 2.86
CA PRO A 134 -16.14 -29.94 2.23
C PRO A 134 -16.60 -31.38 2.00
N ALA A 135 -15.67 -32.33 1.89
CA ALA A 135 -15.98 -33.73 1.63
C ALA A 135 -16.48 -34.48 2.88
N CYS A 136 -15.88 -34.22 4.05
CA CYS A 136 -16.14 -35.00 5.26
C CYS A 136 -16.54 -34.18 6.49
N GLY A 137 -16.61 -32.84 6.37
CA GLY A 137 -16.99 -31.93 7.45
C GLY A 137 -15.97 -31.76 8.58
N ARG A 138 -14.86 -32.50 8.59
CA ARG A 138 -13.87 -32.44 9.68
C ARG A 138 -13.07 -31.14 9.64
N GLY A 139 -12.82 -30.56 10.81
CA GLY A 139 -11.93 -29.41 10.98
C GLY A 139 -10.47 -29.80 10.72
N PHE A 140 -9.73 -29.00 9.96
CA PHE A 140 -8.29 -29.20 9.71
C PHE A 140 -7.51 -27.88 9.70
N ARG A 141 -6.25 -27.94 10.11
CA ARG A 141 -5.29 -26.82 9.97
C ARG A 141 -4.52 -26.99 8.67
N GLY A 142 -4.84 -26.17 7.67
CA GLY A 142 -4.17 -26.20 6.35
C GLY A 142 -3.36 -24.94 6.08
N VAL A 143 -2.29 -25.09 5.30
CA VAL A 143 -1.67 -23.96 4.58
C VAL A 143 -2.72 -23.36 3.64
N VAL A 144 -2.64 -22.06 3.34
CA VAL A 144 -3.65 -21.27 2.61
C VAL A 144 -4.20 -21.97 1.34
N SER A 145 -3.39 -22.80 0.68
CA SER A 145 -3.73 -23.53 -0.55
C SER A 145 -4.45 -24.88 -0.38
N ARG A 146 -4.55 -25.44 0.85
CA ARG A 146 -5.16 -26.77 1.06
C ARG A 146 -6.65 -26.65 1.41
N THR A 147 -7.51 -27.25 0.59
CA THR A 147 -8.99 -27.25 0.73
C THR A 147 -9.55 -28.52 1.35
N HIS A 148 -8.81 -29.64 1.31
CA HIS A 148 -9.24 -30.94 1.84
C HIS A 148 -8.33 -31.43 2.96
N CYS A 149 -8.91 -32.10 3.96
CA CYS A 149 -8.15 -32.60 5.12
C CYS A 149 -7.18 -33.73 4.75
N SER A 150 -7.49 -34.54 3.73
CA SER A 150 -6.66 -35.64 3.24
C SER A 150 -6.72 -35.74 1.70
N PRO A 151 -5.75 -36.42 1.04
CA PRO A 151 -5.84 -36.75 -0.37
C PRO A 151 -7.07 -37.59 -0.70
N ALA A 152 -7.43 -38.58 0.12
CA ALA A 152 -8.65 -39.36 -0.07
C ALA A 152 -9.91 -38.49 -0.18
N CYS A 153 -10.04 -37.46 0.69
CA CYS A 153 -11.15 -36.50 0.60
C CYS A 153 -11.10 -35.60 -0.65
N ARG A 154 -9.92 -35.40 -1.26
CA ARG A 154 -9.78 -34.67 -2.52
C ARG A 154 -10.15 -35.55 -3.71
N ASP A 155 -9.79 -36.82 -3.65
CA ASP A 155 -9.89 -37.77 -4.75
C ASP A 155 -11.27 -38.49 -4.76
N GLY A 156 -12.10 -38.24 -3.74
CA GLY A 156 -13.50 -38.68 -3.70
C GLY A 156 -13.70 -40.14 -3.29
N GLU A 157 -12.66 -40.80 -2.78
CA GLU A 157 -12.72 -42.15 -2.23
C GLU A 157 -13.33 -42.08 -0.82
N GLN A 158 -14.64 -42.33 -0.72
CA GLN A 158 -15.36 -42.54 0.54
C GLN A 158 -15.85 -43.98 0.64
#